data_AF-A0A960NY19-F1
#
_entry.id   AF-A0A960NY19-F1
#
_cell.length_a   1.000
_cell.length_b   1.000
_cell.length_c   1.000
_cell.angle_alpha   90.00
_cell.angle_beta   90.00
_cell.angle_gamma   90.00
#
_symmetry.space_group_name_H-M   'P 1'
#
loop_
_entity.id
_entity.type
_entity.pdbx_description
1 polymer ?
#
loop_
_entity_poly.entity_id
_entity_poly.type
_entity_poly.pdbx_seq_one_letter_code
_entity_poly.pdbx_strand_id
1 'polypeptide(L)'
;RSTAPPAPTTTVAPVVTQPIPANGGTVTVRCEGTTVSIVAANPNGGYVVDVRDPGPREVEVRFKSKDNTSTVKASCSAGSVVPKVQESGKGG
;
A
#
# COMPACT_ATOMS: atom_id res chain seq x y z
N ARG A 1 -10.36 -4.40 51.82
CA ARG A 1 -10.24 -3.32 50.82
C ARG A 1 -9.70 -3.98 49.56
N SER A 2 -10.54 -4.16 48.53
CA SER A 2 -10.18 -4.90 47.33
C SER A 2 -9.45 -4.00 46.35
N THR A 3 -8.23 -4.37 45.96
CA THR A 3 -7.42 -3.66 44.96
C THR A 3 -7.76 -4.22 43.58
N ALA A 4 -8.26 -3.39 42.67
CA ALA A 4 -8.50 -3.79 41.29
C ALA A 4 -7.17 -3.92 40.51
N PRO A 5 -7.01 -4.90 39.60
CA PRO A 5 -5.83 -5.01 38.75
C PRO A 5 -5.71 -3.80 37.80
N PRO A 6 -4.49 -3.32 37.52
CA PRO A 6 -4.28 -2.29 36.50
C PRO A 6 -4.75 -2.81 35.13
N ALA A 7 -5.51 -1.99 34.40
CA ALA A 7 -5.95 -2.31 33.04
C ALA A 7 -4.74 -2.33 32.07
N PRO A 8 -4.71 -3.22 31.07
CA PRO A 8 -3.66 -3.23 30.08
C PRO A 8 -3.73 -1.94 29.25
N THR A 9 -2.66 -1.14 29.25
CA THR A 9 -2.45 -0.08 28.27
C THR A 9 -2.18 -0.72 26.92
N THR A 10 -3.14 -0.66 26.00
CA THR A 10 -2.93 -1.04 24.60
C THR A 10 -2.03 0.00 23.95
N THR A 11 -0.76 -0.33 23.73
CA THR A 11 0.13 0.49 22.90
C THR A 11 -0.39 0.46 21.47
N VAL A 12 -0.97 1.57 21.02
CA VAL A 12 -1.43 1.73 19.63
C VAL A 12 -0.20 1.81 18.74
N ALA A 13 -0.04 0.85 17.82
CA ALA A 13 1.02 0.93 16.83
C ALA A 13 0.80 2.18 15.95
N PRO A 14 1.85 2.91 15.56
CA PRO A 14 1.70 4.03 14.65
C PRO A 14 1.11 3.54 13.31
N VAL A 15 0.04 4.20 12.87
CA VAL A 15 -0.62 3.94 11.60
C VAL A 15 -0.26 5.07 10.64
N VAL A 16 0.26 4.70 9.47
CA VAL A 16 0.64 5.65 8.42
C VAL A 16 -0.15 5.31 7.17
N THR A 17 -0.85 6.29 6.59
CA THR A 17 -1.50 6.14 5.28
C THR A 17 -0.74 6.97 4.27
N GLN A 18 -0.35 6.36 3.15
CA GLN A 18 0.48 7.02 2.14
C GLN A 18 -0.05 6.75 0.71
N PRO A 19 -0.30 7.80 -0.08
CA PRO A 19 -0.53 7.67 -1.51
C PRO A 19 0.80 7.45 -2.26
N ILE A 20 0.78 6.55 -3.23
CA ILE A 20 1.91 6.18 -4.10
C ILE A 20 1.47 6.44 -5.55
N PRO A 21 1.98 7.51 -6.19
CA PRO A 21 1.64 7.83 -7.56
C PRO A 21 2.42 6.94 -8.55
N ALA A 22 1.77 6.62 -9.67
CA ALA A 22 2.33 5.94 -10.83
C ALA A 22 1.68 6.48 -12.11
N ASN A 23 2.23 6.20 -13.28
CA ASN A 23 1.67 6.71 -14.55
C ASN A 23 0.24 6.20 -14.78
N GLY A 24 -0.02 4.94 -14.44
CA GLY A 24 -1.32 4.30 -14.63
C GLY A 24 -2.35 4.59 -13.53
N GLY A 25 -1.99 5.26 -12.44
CA GLY A 25 -2.91 5.56 -11.34
C GLY A 25 -2.22 5.83 -10.01
N THR A 26 -3.02 5.95 -8.95
CA THR A 26 -2.52 6.12 -7.57
C THR A 26 -2.98 4.97 -6.70
N VAL A 27 -2.07 4.40 -5.90
CA VAL A 27 -2.39 3.42 -4.85
C VAL A 27 -2.26 4.09 -3.50
N THR A 28 -3.26 3.97 -2.64
CA THR A 28 -3.15 4.38 -1.25
C THR A 28 -2.95 3.15 -0.38
N VAL A 29 -1.89 3.14 0.42
CA VAL A 29 -1.58 2.04 1.34
C VAL A 29 -1.61 2.51 2.79
N ARG A 30 -1.91 1.58 3.69
CA ARG A 30 -1.85 1.75 5.13
C ARG A 30 -0.78 0.83 5.71
N CYS A 31 0.14 1.44 6.43
CA CYS A 31 1.17 0.81 7.24
C CYS A 31 0.70 0.78 8.69
N GLU A 32 0.75 -0.38 9.33
CA GLU A 32 0.49 -0.54 10.76
C GLU A 32 1.53 -1.50 11.36
N GLY A 33 2.45 -0.95 12.17
CA GLY A 33 3.59 -1.70 12.67
C GLY A 33 4.50 -2.22 11.54
N THR A 34 4.43 -3.52 11.26
CA THR A 34 5.18 -4.21 10.19
C THR A 34 4.28 -4.70 9.06
N THR A 35 2.98 -4.40 9.12
CA THR A 35 2.00 -4.82 8.11
C THR A 35 1.66 -3.69 7.17
N VAL A 36 1.46 -4.01 5.89
CA VAL A 36 0.99 -3.09 4.85
C VAL A 36 -0.32 -3.60 4.28
N SER A 37 -1.27 -2.71 3.99
CA SER A 37 -2.52 -3.07 3.33
C SER A 37 -2.92 -2.01 2.32
N ILE A 38 -3.59 -2.42 1.25
CA ILE A 38 -4.20 -1.49 0.32
C ILE A 38 -5.44 -0.84 0.95
N VAL A 39 -5.56 0.48 0.81
CA VAL A 39 -6.75 1.25 1.20
C VAL A 39 -7.59 1.58 -0.04
N ALA A 40 -6.92 2.00 -1.12
CA ALA A 40 -7.57 2.37 -2.37
C ALA A 40 -6.61 2.18 -3.55
N ALA A 41 -7.17 1.93 -4.74
CA ALA A 41 -6.44 2.06 -6.00
C ALA A 41 -7.31 2.77 -7.03
N ASN A 42 -6.79 3.87 -7.57
CA ASN A 42 -7.50 4.76 -8.47
C ASN A 42 -6.76 4.79 -9.81
N PRO A 43 -7.23 4.06 -10.84
CA PRO A 43 -6.60 4.08 -12.15
C PRO A 43 -6.81 5.43 -12.85
N ASN A 44 -5.80 5.86 -13.61
CA ASN A 44 -5.93 6.97 -14.55
C ASN A 44 -6.75 6.55 -15.78
N GLY A 45 -7.26 7.52 -16.54
CA GLY A 45 -8.06 7.25 -17.74
C GLY A 45 -7.34 6.33 -18.74
N GLY A 46 -8.03 5.28 -19.21
CA GLY A 46 -7.47 4.30 -20.15
C GLY A 46 -6.62 3.18 -19.52
N TYR A 47 -6.45 3.19 -18.19
CA TYR A 47 -5.84 2.09 -17.45
C TYR A 47 -6.90 1.25 -16.73
N VAL A 48 -6.65 -0.05 -16.62
CA VAL A 48 -7.38 -0.97 -15.75
C VAL A 48 -6.52 -1.30 -14.54
N VAL A 49 -7.14 -1.39 -13.36
CA VAL A 49 -6.47 -1.78 -12.12
C VAL A 49 -6.55 -3.30 -11.92
N ASP A 50 -5.45 -3.90 -11.48
CA ASP A 50 -5.29 -5.32 -11.19
C ASP A 50 -4.51 -5.45 -9.88
N VAL A 51 -5.24 -5.70 -8.79
CA VAL A 51 -4.66 -5.89 -7.46
C VAL A 51 -4.15 -7.33 -7.36
N ARG A 52 -2.83 -7.51 -7.28
CA ARG A 52 -2.17 -8.82 -7.22
C ARG A 52 -1.98 -9.30 -5.79
N ASP A 53 -1.56 -8.39 -4.91
CA ASP A 53 -1.42 -8.66 -3.48
C ASP A 53 -1.95 -7.44 -2.70
N PRO A 54 -2.98 -7.58 -1.87
CA PRO A 54 -3.50 -6.48 -1.06
C PRO A 54 -2.76 -6.29 0.28
N GLY A 55 -1.77 -7.13 0.62
CA GLY A 55 -1.13 -7.21 1.95
C GLY A 55 -1.33 -8.58 2.63
N PRO A 56 -0.72 -8.86 3.80
CA PRO A 56 -0.16 -7.91 4.76
C PRO A 56 1.37 -7.69 4.68
N ARG A 57 2.09 -8.43 3.84
CA ARG A 57 3.56 -8.36 3.75
C ARG A 57 4.04 -7.40 2.67
N GLU A 58 3.39 -7.44 1.52
CA GLU A 58 3.61 -6.55 0.39
C GLU A 58 2.25 -6.23 -0.22
N VAL A 59 2.05 -5.00 -0.66
CA VAL A 59 0.99 -4.64 -1.59
C VAL A 59 1.57 -4.67 -2.99
N GLU A 60 0.93 -5.33 -3.95
CA GLU A 60 1.23 -5.25 -5.37
C GLU A 60 -0.03 -4.90 -6.16
N VAL A 61 0.00 -3.77 -6.84
CA VAL A 61 -1.06 -3.31 -7.75
C VAL A 61 -0.47 -3.03 -9.12
N ARG A 62 -1.16 -3.46 -10.18
CA ARG A 62 -0.79 -3.16 -11.55
C ARG A 62 -1.86 -2.30 -12.19
N PHE A 63 -1.44 -1.21 -12.81
CA PHE A 63 -2.26 -0.44 -13.73
C PHE A 63 -1.83 -0.78 -15.15
N LYS A 64 -2.75 -1.29 -15.97
CA LYS A 64 -2.47 -1.73 -17.33
C LYS A 64 -3.28 -0.92 -18.32
N SER A 65 -2.63 -0.37 -19.34
CA SER A 65 -3.28 0.18 -20.53
C SER A 65 -2.86 -0.66 -21.74
N LYS A 66 -3.27 -0.25 -22.94
CA LYS A 66 -2.90 -0.92 -24.20
C LYS A 66 -1.38 -0.97 -24.40
N ASP A 67 -0.69 0.10 -24.04
CA ASP A 67 0.71 0.31 -24.40
C ASP A 67 1.65 0.39 -23.19
N ASN A 68 1.11 0.58 -21.98
CA ASN A 68 1.89 0.78 -20.76
C ASN A 68 1.38 -0.07 -19.60
N THR A 69 2.28 -0.46 -18.70
CA THR A 69 1.99 -1.09 -17.42
C THR A 69 2.80 -0.40 -16.32
N SER A 70 2.10 0.08 -15.30
CA SER A 70 2.68 0.55 -14.04
C SER A 70 2.49 -0.52 -12.98
N THR A 71 3.57 -0.99 -12.36
CA THR A 71 3.52 -1.91 -11.21
C THR A 71 3.93 -1.14 -9.97
N VAL A 72 3.03 -1.06 -9.01
CA VAL A 72 3.25 -0.44 -7.70
C VAL A 72 3.37 -1.53 -6.67
N LYS A 73 4.53 -1.61 -6.01
CA LYS A 73 4.77 -2.44 -4.84
C LYS A 73 4.96 -1.56 -3.61
N ALA A 74 4.50 -2.01 -2.45
CA ALA A 74 4.76 -1.34 -1.19
C ALA A 74 4.92 -2.35 -0.05
N SER A 75 5.88 -2.12 0.83
CA SER A 75 6.03 -2.88 2.09
C SER A 75 6.07 -1.93 3.29
N CYS A 76 5.87 -2.47 4.49
CA CYS A 76 6.02 -1.72 5.73
C CYS A 76 7.30 -2.13 6.45
N SER A 77 8.18 -1.15 6.74
CA SER A 77 9.40 -1.37 7.51
C SER A 77 9.48 -0.35 8.63
N ALA A 78 9.50 -0.82 9.88
CA ALA A 78 9.56 0.02 11.08
C ALA A 78 8.55 1.19 11.08
N GLY A 79 7.29 0.92 10.72
CA GLY A 79 6.23 1.94 10.65
C GLY A 79 6.33 2.91 9.48
N SER A 80 7.26 2.69 8.54
CA SER A 80 7.43 3.50 7.33
C SER A 80 7.08 2.69 6.08
N VAL A 81 6.35 3.32 5.15
CA VAL A 81 6.03 2.72 3.85
C VAL A 81 7.27 2.76 2.96
N VAL A 82 7.61 1.63 2.35
CA VAL A 82 8.71 1.50 1.37
C VAL A 82 8.08 1.22 -0.01
N PRO A 83 7.85 2.26 -0.82
CA PRO A 83 7.24 2.10 -2.14
C PRO A 83 8.29 1.72 -3.20
N LYS A 84 7.86 0.95 -4.21
CA LYS A 84 8.61 0.66 -5.42
C LYS A 84 7.67 0.72 -6.63
N VAL A 85 7.91 1.68 -7.51
CA VAL A 85 7.13 1.87 -8.74
C VAL A 85 7.98 1.47 -9.94
N GLN A 86 7.45 0.59 -10.78
CA GLN A 86 8.05 0.17 -12.02
C GLN A 86 7.13 0.53 -13.17
N GLU A 87 7.63 1.37 -14.08
CA GLU A 87 6.95 1.70 -15.32
C GLU A 87 7.52 0.85 -16.46
N SER A 88 6.65 0.43 -17.37
CA SER A 88 7.03 -0.33 -18.56
C SER A 88 6.05 0.00 -19.69
N GLY A 89 6.53 0.08 -20.93
CA GLY A 89 5.68 0.36 -22.09
C GLY A 89 6.31 -0.11 -23.40
N LYS A 90 5.51 -0.10 -24.47
CA LYS A 90 6.00 -0.34 -25.83
C LYS A 90 6.66 0.92 -26.37
N GLY A 91 7.92 1.14 -26.03
CA GLY A 91 8.71 2.27 -26.51
C GLY A 91 10.17 2.13 -26.15
N GLY A 92 10.89 1.33 -26.93
CA GLY A 92 12.34 1.38 -27.11
C GLY A 92 12.62 1.59 -28.59
#